data_AF-A0A7U3WBY2-F1
#
_entry.id   AF-A0A7U3WBY2-F1
#
_cell.length_a   1.000
_cell.length_b   1.000
_cell.length_c   1.000
_cell.angle_alpha   90.00
_cell.angle_beta   90.00
_cell.angle_gamma   90.00
#
_symmetry.space_group_name_H-M   'P 1'
#
loop_
_entity.id
_entity.type
_entity.pdbx_description
1 polymer ?
#
loop_
_entity_poly.entity_id
_entity_poly.type
_entity_poly.pdbx_seq_one_letter_code
_entity_poly.pdbx_strand_id
1 'polypeptide(L)'
;MGATYRALCEHGYADLTMQDIADESDKSKASLHYHYDTKEELLLAFLDHLYDAFTEDVGETDGDDAVDRLVTFVDELLCPAEQTDESRSESGRDGTSDRETGSDGPNDADGADEFEEFQTALLEIKAQGPYVEAYREQLERVDAFVRGRVREIVADGIDEGTIHSDVDPDDTAAFVATLVDGVNTRRVALGETDGSVRDTFLGYVRENLVAPDADVAVDLVGDTGCEAGGDTADAAGVDGDDGRATAGGDD
;
A
#
# COMPACT_ATOMS: atom_id res chain seq x y z
N MET A 1 -18.07 -8.73 3.91
CA MET A 1 -16.61 -8.79 3.79
C MET A 1 -15.91 -7.89 4.80
N GLY A 2 -16.46 -6.73 5.18
CA GLY A 2 -15.86 -5.88 6.24
C GLY A 2 -15.57 -6.56 7.58
N ALA A 3 -16.41 -7.49 8.06
CA ALA A 3 -16.12 -8.28 9.27
C ALA A 3 -14.87 -9.18 9.11
N THR A 4 -14.69 -9.77 7.93
CA THR A 4 -13.49 -10.56 7.60
C THR A 4 -12.25 -9.67 7.56
N TYR A 5 -12.37 -8.47 6.98
CA TYR A 5 -11.29 -7.49 6.92
C TYR A 5 -10.81 -7.10 8.33
N ARG A 6 -11.73 -6.65 9.20
CA ARG A 6 -11.39 -6.26 10.57
C ARG A 6 -10.79 -7.40 11.39
N ALA A 7 -11.42 -8.58 11.37
CA ALA A 7 -10.90 -9.74 12.08
C ALA A 7 -9.50 -10.15 11.56
N LEU A 8 -9.23 -9.98 10.27
CA LEU A 8 -7.93 -10.27 9.67
C LEU A 8 -6.87 -9.25 10.08
N CYS A 9 -7.22 -7.96 10.17
CA CYS A 9 -6.30 -6.92 10.67
C CYS A 9 -5.96 -7.17 12.15
N GLU A 10 -6.97 -7.43 12.99
CA GLU A 10 -6.76 -7.62 14.42
C GLU A 10 -5.97 -8.90 14.77
N HIS A 11 -6.20 -10.00 14.04
CA HIS A 11 -5.66 -11.32 14.40
C HIS A 11 -4.55 -11.83 13.49
N GLY A 12 -4.30 -11.17 12.35
CA GLY A 12 -3.44 -11.71 11.30
C GLY A 12 -3.98 -13.00 10.69
N TYR A 13 -3.30 -13.56 9.68
CA TYR A 13 -3.76 -14.79 9.02
C TYR A 13 -3.59 -16.02 9.90
N ALA A 14 -2.47 -16.11 10.62
CA ALA A 14 -2.09 -17.32 11.36
C ALA A 14 -3.08 -17.65 12.48
N ASP A 15 -3.45 -16.66 13.29
CA ASP A 15 -4.31 -16.84 14.46
C ASP A 15 -5.81 -16.66 14.17
N LEU A 16 -6.18 -16.12 12.99
CA LEU A 16 -7.58 -15.97 12.59
C LEU A 16 -8.33 -17.30 12.62
N THR A 17 -9.52 -17.27 13.20
CA THR A 17 -10.47 -18.39 13.20
C THR A 17 -11.84 -17.98 12.65
N MET A 18 -12.65 -18.97 12.28
CA MET A 18 -14.06 -18.76 11.92
C MET A 18 -14.90 -18.18 13.07
N GLN A 19 -14.43 -18.27 14.32
CA GLN A 19 -15.12 -17.67 15.46
C GLN A 19 -14.87 -16.17 15.51
N ASP A 20 -13.63 -15.73 15.32
CA ASP A 20 -13.26 -14.32 15.36
C ASP A 20 -13.99 -13.52 14.27
N ILE A 21 -14.07 -14.10 13.05
CA ILE A 21 -14.87 -13.51 11.95
C ILE A 21 -16.36 -13.42 12.30
N ALA A 22 -16.89 -14.41 13.04
CA ALA A 22 -18.29 -14.40 13.45
C ALA A 22 -18.53 -13.32 14.50
N ASP A 23 -17.61 -13.14 15.44
CA ASP A 23 -17.69 -12.14 16.51
C ASP A 23 -17.64 -10.70 15.96
N GLU A 24 -16.94 -10.50 14.84
CA GLU A 24 -16.92 -9.23 14.07
C GLU A 24 -18.14 -9.02 13.15
N SER A 25 -19.10 -9.95 13.14
CA SER A 25 -20.25 -9.94 12.24
C SER A 25 -21.58 -10.07 12.98
N ASP A 26 -22.67 -9.64 12.33
CA ASP A 26 -24.03 -9.91 12.82
C ASP A 26 -24.45 -11.39 12.65
N LYS A 27 -23.58 -12.25 12.09
CA LYS A 27 -23.86 -13.64 11.76
C LYS A 27 -23.23 -14.57 12.78
N SER A 28 -23.95 -15.65 13.10
CA SER A 28 -23.39 -16.72 13.92
C SER A 28 -22.32 -17.51 13.16
N LYS A 29 -21.37 -18.11 13.88
CA LYS A 29 -20.39 -19.06 13.31
C LYS A 29 -21.05 -20.20 12.52
N ALA A 30 -22.20 -20.70 12.98
CA ALA A 30 -22.96 -21.72 12.25
C ALA A 30 -23.51 -21.20 10.91
N SER A 31 -23.86 -19.92 10.84
CA SER A 31 -24.29 -19.26 9.60
C SER A 31 -23.13 -19.04 8.63
N LEU A 32 -21.91 -18.78 9.13
CA LEU A 32 -20.71 -18.75 8.29
C LEU A 32 -20.41 -20.14 7.73
N HIS A 33 -20.46 -21.18 8.57
CA HIS A 33 -20.28 -22.57 8.14
C HIS A 33 -21.33 -23.09 7.15
N TYR A 34 -22.49 -22.42 7.05
CA TYR A 34 -23.46 -22.75 6.02
C TYR A 34 -22.99 -22.35 4.61
N HIS A 35 -22.12 -21.33 4.51
CA HIS A 35 -21.63 -20.80 3.25
C HIS A 35 -20.19 -21.18 2.95
N TYR A 36 -19.38 -21.43 3.98
CA TYR A 36 -17.95 -21.72 3.88
C TYR A 36 -17.58 -22.84 4.85
N ASP A 37 -17.09 -23.96 4.34
CA ASP A 37 -16.73 -25.11 5.17
C ASP A 37 -15.47 -24.83 6.00
N THR A 38 -14.55 -24.03 5.46
CA THR A 38 -13.26 -23.72 6.10
C THR A 38 -12.92 -22.24 6.10
N LYS A 39 -11.91 -21.86 6.91
CA LYS A 39 -11.34 -20.51 6.92
C LYS A 39 -10.78 -20.16 5.53
N GLU A 40 -10.11 -21.11 4.89
CA GLU A 40 -9.49 -20.91 3.59
C GLU A 40 -10.53 -20.63 2.51
N GLU A 41 -11.67 -21.32 2.50
CA GLU A 41 -12.74 -21.05 1.55
C GLU A 41 -13.33 -19.64 1.73
N LEU A 42 -13.52 -19.22 2.99
CA LEU A 42 -13.98 -17.87 3.30
C LEU A 42 -12.94 -16.83 2.87
N LEU A 43 -11.65 -17.06 3.17
CA LEU A 43 -10.57 -16.16 2.78
C LEU A 43 -10.39 -16.09 1.27
N LEU A 44 -10.59 -17.18 0.52
CA LEU A 44 -10.58 -17.14 -0.95
C LEU A 44 -11.71 -16.28 -1.50
N ALA A 45 -12.93 -16.40 -0.93
CA ALA A 45 -14.04 -15.54 -1.31
C ALA A 45 -13.80 -14.07 -0.93
N PHE A 46 -13.12 -13.84 0.19
CA PHE A 46 -12.70 -12.50 0.61
C PHE A 46 -11.62 -11.92 -0.31
N LEU A 47 -10.60 -12.68 -0.69
CA LEU A 47 -9.57 -12.27 -1.65
C LEU A 47 -10.16 -11.98 -3.03
N ASP A 48 -11.16 -12.75 -3.48
CA ASP A 48 -11.88 -12.49 -4.74
C ASP A 48 -12.64 -11.15 -4.67
N HIS A 49 -13.28 -10.87 -3.53
CA HIS A 49 -13.90 -9.56 -3.30
C HIS A 49 -12.89 -8.41 -3.28
N LEU A 50 -11.72 -8.60 -2.67
CA LEU A 50 -10.64 -7.61 -2.66
C LEU A 50 -10.06 -7.41 -4.06
N TYR A 51 -9.93 -8.48 -4.85
CA TYR A 51 -9.52 -8.40 -6.24
C TYR A 51 -10.50 -7.53 -7.03
N ASP A 52 -11.81 -7.78 -6.92
CA ASP A 52 -12.82 -7.02 -7.65
C ASP A 52 -12.73 -5.53 -7.30
N ALA A 53 -12.66 -5.19 -6.00
CA ALA A 53 -12.49 -3.81 -5.53
C ALA A 53 -11.20 -3.18 -6.07
N PHE A 54 -10.06 -3.88 -5.93
CA PHE A 54 -8.76 -3.42 -6.43
C PHE A 54 -8.78 -3.13 -7.94
N THR A 55 -9.43 -3.99 -8.74
CA THR A 55 -9.51 -3.76 -10.19
C THR A 55 -10.49 -2.67 -10.59
N GLU A 56 -11.49 -2.38 -9.75
CA GLU A 56 -12.40 -1.24 -9.95
C GLU A 56 -11.69 0.08 -9.62
N ASP A 57 -10.97 0.13 -8.49
CA ASP A 57 -10.28 1.33 -8.02
C ASP A 57 -9.08 1.69 -8.90
N VAL A 58 -8.23 0.71 -9.23
CA VAL A 58 -6.94 0.94 -9.94
C VAL A 58 -7.06 0.65 -11.45
N GLY A 59 -8.24 0.24 -11.93
CA GLY A 59 -8.47 -0.09 -13.34
C GLY A 59 -8.66 1.13 -14.24
N GLU A 60 -9.24 2.20 -13.72
CA GLU A 60 -9.53 3.43 -14.45
C GLU A 60 -8.49 4.50 -14.13
N THR A 61 -7.25 4.32 -14.61
CA THR A 61 -6.22 5.34 -14.40
C THR A 61 -6.38 6.51 -15.37
N ASP A 62 -6.77 7.66 -14.83
CA ASP A 62 -6.79 8.95 -15.52
C ASP A 62 -5.36 9.51 -15.69
N GLY A 63 -5.17 10.30 -16.74
CA GLY A 63 -3.92 11.00 -17.00
C GLY A 63 -3.95 11.68 -18.36
N ASP A 64 -3.22 12.78 -18.50
CA ASP A 64 -3.20 13.57 -19.73
C ASP A 64 -2.45 12.83 -20.87
N ASP A 65 -1.49 11.99 -20.50
CA ASP A 65 -0.72 11.15 -21.41
C ASP A 65 -0.32 9.79 -20.77
N ALA A 66 0.29 8.89 -21.56
CA ALA A 66 0.69 7.56 -21.09
C ALA A 66 1.69 7.58 -19.93
N VAL A 67 2.57 8.58 -19.85
CA VAL A 67 3.55 8.67 -18.75
C VAL A 67 2.85 9.09 -17.47
N ASP A 68 1.95 10.07 -17.57
CA ASP A 68 1.12 10.52 -16.45
C ASP A 68 0.24 9.37 -15.92
N ARG A 69 -0.44 8.64 -16.82
CA ARG A 69 -1.19 7.41 -16.48
C ARG A 69 -0.31 6.38 -15.77
N LEU A 70 0.93 6.17 -16.20
CA LEU A 70 1.84 5.20 -15.58
C LEU A 70 2.25 5.63 -14.16
N VAL A 71 2.54 6.91 -13.97
CA VAL A 71 2.93 7.45 -12.66
C VAL A 71 1.77 7.36 -11.68
N THR A 72 0.58 7.81 -12.08
CA THR A 72 -0.65 7.72 -11.28
C THR A 72 -0.94 6.28 -10.88
N PHE A 73 -0.88 5.35 -11.83
CA PHE A 73 -1.10 3.92 -11.56
C PHE A 73 -0.11 3.38 -10.51
N VAL A 74 1.18 3.72 -10.61
CA VAL A 74 2.17 3.25 -9.64
C VAL A 74 1.99 3.91 -8.28
N ASP A 75 1.62 5.18 -8.22
CA ASP A 75 1.34 5.87 -6.97
C ASP A 75 0.14 5.25 -6.23
N GLU A 76 -0.95 4.94 -6.95
CA GLU A 76 -2.11 4.22 -6.42
C GLU A 76 -1.72 2.84 -5.86
N LEU A 77 -0.79 2.13 -6.52
CA LEU A 77 -0.29 0.83 -6.05
C LEU A 77 0.63 0.92 -4.82
N LEU A 78 1.36 2.02 -4.66
CA LEU A 78 2.29 2.24 -3.55
C LEU A 78 1.61 2.85 -2.31
N CYS A 79 0.51 3.59 -2.49
CA CYS A 79 -0.26 4.28 -1.45
C CYS A 79 -1.79 4.05 -1.56
N PRO A 80 -2.31 2.84 -1.26
CA PRO A 80 -3.76 2.59 -1.30
C PRO A 80 -4.55 3.28 -0.17
N ALA A 81 -3.91 3.65 0.94
CA ALA A 81 -4.60 4.01 2.19
C ALA A 81 -5.16 5.44 2.26
N GLU A 82 -4.61 6.39 1.48
CA GLU A 82 -4.93 7.82 1.64
C GLU A 82 -6.20 8.25 0.87
N GLN A 83 -6.74 7.41 -0.02
CA GLN A 83 -7.85 7.78 -0.91
C GLN A 83 -9.25 7.73 -0.25
N THR A 84 -9.35 7.33 1.03
CA THR A 84 -10.67 7.12 1.67
C THR A 84 -11.33 8.40 2.21
N ASP A 85 -10.62 9.55 2.29
CA ASP A 85 -11.18 10.76 2.94
C ASP A 85 -11.33 12.05 2.10
N GLU A 86 -10.76 12.14 0.88
CA GLU A 86 -10.93 13.35 0.07
C GLU A 86 -12.34 13.52 -0.52
N SER A 87 -13.14 12.44 -0.59
CA SER A 87 -14.52 12.51 -1.08
C SER A 87 -15.54 13.08 -0.08
N ARG A 88 -15.14 13.34 1.18
CA ARG A 88 -16.09 13.74 2.25
C ARG A 88 -16.05 15.21 2.64
N SER A 89 -15.16 16.01 2.05
CA SER A 89 -14.90 17.38 2.50
C SER A 89 -15.24 18.48 1.48
N GLU A 90 -16.22 18.29 0.58
CA GLU A 90 -16.77 19.41 -0.21
C GLU A 90 -18.30 19.42 -0.30
N SER A 91 -19.01 19.34 0.83
CA SER A 91 -20.36 19.95 0.90
C SER A 91 -20.74 20.32 2.34
N GLY A 92 -20.60 21.61 2.68
CA GLY A 92 -21.16 22.09 3.94
C GLY A 92 -20.56 23.35 4.55
N ARG A 93 -20.23 24.39 3.75
CA ARG A 93 -20.15 25.74 4.31
C ARG A 93 -21.55 26.35 4.38
N ASP A 94 -22.26 26.10 5.47
CA ASP A 94 -23.25 27.07 5.97
C ASP A 94 -23.04 27.29 7.46
N GLY A 95 -22.91 28.55 7.82
CA GLY A 95 -22.52 28.98 9.15
C GLY A 95 -23.70 28.98 10.11
N THR A 96 -23.49 28.47 11.31
CA THR A 96 -23.99 29.10 12.53
C THR A 96 -23.25 28.57 13.74
N SER A 97 -22.73 29.51 14.53
CA SER A 97 -22.09 29.32 15.83
C SER A 97 -23.07 28.73 16.85
N ASP A 98 -22.67 27.67 17.55
CA ASP A 98 -22.76 27.61 19.02
C ASP A 98 -21.83 26.53 19.59
N ARG A 99 -21.33 26.80 20.81
CA ARG A 99 -20.29 26.08 21.55
C ARG A 99 -20.69 24.63 21.90
N GLU A 100 -19.73 23.71 21.93
CA GLU A 100 -19.26 23.02 23.15
C GLU A 100 -18.01 22.17 22.86
N THR A 101 -17.14 22.09 23.85
CA THR A 101 -15.84 21.40 23.85
C THR A 101 -15.98 19.88 23.70
N GLY A 102 -15.26 19.31 22.74
CA GLY A 102 -14.98 17.89 22.60
C GLY A 102 -13.81 17.73 21.63
N SER A 103 -12.60 17.66 22.19
CA SER A 103 -11.36 17.35 21.45
C SER A 103 -11.27 15.83 21.36
N ASP A 104 -11.87 15.26 20.31
CA ASP A 104 -11.62 13.89 19.84
C ASP A 104 -12.27 13.80 18.45
N GLY A 105 -11.56 14.30 17.44
CA GLY A 105 -11.83 13.92 16.06
C GLY A 105 -11.29 12.50 15.82
N PRO A 106 -11.84 11.73 14.87
CA PRO A 106 -11.27 10.44 14.51
C PRO A 106 -9.82 10.70 14.07
N ASN A 107 -8.89 9.99 14.70
CA ASN A 107 -7.47 10.16 14.47
C ASN A 107 -7.15 9.50 13.13
N ASP A 108 -6.63 10.26 12.14
CA ASP A 108 -6.21 9.72 10.84
C ASP A 108 -5.17 8.58 10.99
N ALA A 109 -4.52 8.48 12.16
CA ALA A 109 -3.63 7.38 12.53
C ALA A 109 -4.33 6.00 12.58
N ASP A 110 -5.62 5.93 12.92
CA ASP A 110 -6.36 4.65 13.05
C ASP A 110 -6.46 3.93 11.69
N GLY A 111 -6.56 4.69 10.59
CA GLY A 111 -6.60 4.13 9.23
C GLY A 111 -5.23 3.71 8.69
N ALA A 112 -4.16 4.40 9.08
CA ALA A 112 -2.80 4.02 8.72
C ALA A 112 -2.38 2.72 9.42
N ASP A 113 -2.67 2.61 10.72
CA ASP A 113 -2.41 1.40 11.51
C ASP A 113 -3.20 0.20 10.95
N GLU A 114 -4.49 0.37 10.62
CA GLU A 114 -5.32 -0.70 10.02
C GLU A 114 -4.79 -1.15 8.63
N PHE A 115 -4.25 -0.22 7.83
CA PHE A 115 -3.63 -0.56 6.56
C PHE A 115 -2.34 -1.38 6.74
N GLU A 116 -1.48 -1.03 7.71
CA GLU A 116 -0.27 -1.81 8.02
C GLU A 116 -0.60 -3.21 8.53
N GLU A 117 -1.61 -3.34 9.38
CA GLU A 117 -2.12 -4.62 9.86
C GLU A 117 -2.64 -5.49 8.70
N PHE A 118 -3.42 -4.89 7.79
CA PHE A 118 -3.89 -5.58 6.60
C PHE A 118 -2.74 -6.03 5.69
N GLN A 119 -1.75 -5.18 5.43
CA GLN A 119 -0.57 -5.54 4.64
C GLN A 119 0.23 -6.68 5.27
N THR A 120 0.32 -6.69 6.60
CA THR A 120 0.94 -7.78 7.36
C THR A 120 0.21 -9.10 7.13
N ALA A 121 -1.11 -9.11 7.29
CA ALA A 121 -1.92 -10.30 7.04
C ALA A 121 -1.85 -10.77 5.59
N LEU A 122 -1.81 -9.85 4.63
CA LEU A 122 -1.65 -10.18 3.21
C LEU A 122 -0.28 -10.81 2.92
N LEU A 123 0.80 -10.36 3.57
CA LEU A 123 2.11 -10.98 3.46
C LEU A 123 2.12 -12.39 4.05
N GLU A 124 1.44 -12.63 5.16
CA GLU A 124 1.27 -13.98 5.73
C GLU A 124 0.51 -14.92 4.79
N ILE A 125 -0.55 -14.43 4.13
CA ILE A 125 -1.28 -15.17 3.09
C ILE A 125 -0.37 -15.47 1.89
N LYS A 126 0.39 -14.47 1.41
CA LYS A 126 1.38 -14.65 0.33
C LYS A 126 2.38 -15.75 0.67
N ALA A 127 2.85 -15.81 1.92
CA ALA A 127 3.76 -16.85 2.39
C ALA A 127 3.15 -18.27 2.35
N GLN A 128 1.82 -18.40 2.28
CA GLN A 128 1.14 -19.69 2.09
C GLN A 128 1.07 -20.13 0.62
N GLY A 129 1.32 -19.25 -0.35
CA GLY A 129 1.24 -19.54 -1.78
C GLY A 129 2.01 -20.79 -2.24
N PRO A 130 3.20 -21.12 -1.70
CA PRO A 130 3.89 -22.38 -2.00
C PRO A 130 3.14 -23.65 -1.58
N TYR A 131 2.24 -23.56 -0.59
CA TYR A 131 1.57 -24.69 0.04
C TYR A 131 0.08 -24.78 -0.32
N VAL A 132 -0.56 -23.66 -0.65
CA VAL A 132 -1.99 -23.57 -0.97
C VAL A 132 -2.16 -23.06 -2.40
N GLU A 133 -2.51 -23.96 -3.32
CA GLU A 133 -2.64 -23.66 -4.75
C GLU A 133 -3.68 -22.57 -5.03
N ALA A 134 -4.83 -22.61 -4.37
CA ALA A 134 -5.89 -21.62 -4.57
C ALA A 134 -5.46 -20.18 -4.18
N TYR A 135 -4.61 -20.02 -3.16
CA TYR A 135 -4.04 -18.70 -2.85
C TYR A 135 -3.03 -18.27 -3.92
N ARG A 136 -2.21 -19.20 -4.43
CA ARG A 136 -1.29 -18.90 -5.52
C ARG A 136 -2.04 -18.41 -6.76
N GLU A 137 -3.12 -19.08 -7.15
CA GLU A 137 -3.94 -18.68 -8.30
C GLU A 137 -4.50 -17.26 -8.16
N GLN A 138 -4.97 -16.89 -6.96
CA GLN A 138 -5.45 -15.52 -6.71
C GLN A 138 -4.32 -14.48 -6.75
N LEU A 139 -3.16 -14.80 -6.20
CA LEU A 139 -1.99 -13.90 -6.25
C LEU A 139 -1.48 -13.72 -7.69
N GLU A 140 -1.48 -14.79 -8.49
CA GLU A 140 -1.15 -14.74 -9.92
C GLU A 140 -2.15 -13.88 -10.71
N ARG A 141 -3.44 -13.89 -10.33
CA ARG A 141 -4.46 -13.05 -10.94
C ARG A 141 -4.18 -11.56 -10.71
N VAL A 142 -3.79 -11.18 -9.49
CA VAL A 142 -3.41 -9.80 -9.16
C VAL A 142 -2.16 -9.37 -9.94
N ASP A 143 -1.10 -10.19 -9.94
CA ASP A 143 0.14 -9.90 -10.69
C ASP A 143 -0.15 -9.74 -12.20
N ALA A 144 -0.98 -10.61 -12.77
CA ALA A 144 -1.35 -10.54 -14.18
C ALA A 144 -2.12 -9.27 -14.53
N PHE A 145 -3.01 -8.80 -13.64
CA PHE A 145 -3.73 -7.54 -13.82
C PHE A 145 -2.76 -6.36 -13.85
N VAL A 146 -1.88 -6.25 -12.84
CA VAL A 146 -0.90 -5.15 -12.74
C VAL A 146 0.01 -5.12 -13.96
N ARG A 147 0.57 -6.26 -14.35
CA ARG A 147 1.42 -6.36 -15.54
C ARG A 147 0.66 -6.00 -16.81
N GLY A 148 -0.57 -6.48 -16.95
CA GLY A 148 -1.42 -6.18 -18.11
C GLY A 148 -1.65 -4.68 -18.27
N ARG A 149 -1.95 -3.99 -17.16
CA ARG A 149 -2.22 -2.55 -17.17
C ARG A 149 -0.97 -1.74 -17.52
N VAL A 150 0.17 -2.02 -16.88
CA VAL A 150 1.44 -1.33 -17.21
C VAL A 150 1.83 -1.56 -18.67
N ARG A 151 1.70 -2.81 -19.16
CA ARG A 151 2.00 -3.15 -20.55
C ARG A 151 1.15 -2.33 -21.52
N GLU A 152 -0.15 -2.21 -21.25
CA GLU A 152 -1.08 -1.43 -22.07
C GLU A 152 -0.68 0.05 -22.09
N ILE A 153 -0.47 0.67 -20.93
CA ILE A 153 -0.08 2.07 -20.81
C ILE A 153 1.24 2.33 -21.57
N VAL A 154 2.23 1.46 -21.41
CA VAL A 154 3.53 1.62 -22.10
C VAL A 154 3.39 1.46 -23.61
N ALA A 155 2.58 0.51 -24.08
CA ALA A 155 2.32 0.32 -25.50
C ALA A 155 1.60 1.53 -26.12
N ASP A 156 0.57 2.05 -25.43
CA ASP A 156 -0.12 3.28 -25.85
C ASP A 156 0.87 4.45 -25.96
N GLY A 157 1.75 4.63 -24.97
CA GLY A 157 2.74 5.70 -24.99
C GLY A 157 3.76 5.59 -26.12
N ILE A 158 4.11 4.37 -26.52
CA ILE A 158 4.97 4.14 -27.70
C ILE A 158 4.23 4.57 -28.99
N ASP A 159 2.94 4.22 -29.11
CA ASP A 159 2.11 4.57 -30.26
C ASP A 159 1.83 6.09 -30.33
N GLU A 160 1.67 6.74 -29.17
CA GLU A 160 1.51 8.20 -29.00
C GLU A 160 2.84 8.96 -29.23
N GLY A 161 3.98 8.29 -29.09
CA GLY A 161 5.32 8.88 -29.16
C GLY A 161 5.75 9.61 -27.88
N THR A 162 5.03 9.42 -26.77
CA THR A 162 5.38 9.93 -25.43
C THR A 162 6.43 9.05 -24.76
N ILE A 163 6.45 7.75 -25.09
CA ILE A 163 7.44 6.77 -24.63
C ILE A 163 8.38 6.38 -25.78
N HIS A 164 9.65 6.13 -25.43
CA HIS A 164 10.69 5.61 -26.30
C HIS A 164 10.27 4.32 -27.02
N SER A 165 10.35 4.31 -28.35
CA SER A 165 9.94 3.17 -29.18
C SER A 165 10.79 1.89 -29.00
N ASP A 166 11.96 2.02 -28.37
CA ASP A 166 12.86 0.91 -28.05
C ASP A 166 12.59 0.26 -26.69
N VAL A 167 11.66 0.80 -25.90
CA VAL A 167 11.19 0.20 -24.65
C VAL A 167 10.38 -1.07 -24.96
N ASP A 168 10.64 -2.13 -24.20
CA ASP A 168 9.79 -3.32 -24.20
C ASP A 168 8.70 -3.18 -23.11
N PRO A 169 7.40 -3.16 -23.48
CA PRO A 169 6.30 -3.07 -22.52
C PRO A 169 6.26 -4.23 -21.51
N ASP A 170 6.66 -5.44 -21.92
CA ASP A 170 6.64 -6.62 -21.04
C ASP A 170 7.74 -6.53 -19.96
N ASP A 171 8.94 -6.05 -20.33
CA ASP A 171 10.03 -5.85 -19.38
C ASP A 171 9.70 -4.73 -18.38
N THR A 172 9.09 -3.63 -18.86
CA THR A 172 8.66 -2.52 -18.00
C THR A 172 7.58 -2.96 -17.02
N ALA A 173 6.59 -3.72 -17.49
CA ALA A 173 5.54 -4.31 -16.65
C ALA A 173 6.11 -5.25 -15.59
N ALA A 174 7.07 -6.10 -15.95
CA ALA A 174 7.73 -7.00 -15.00
C ALA A 174 8.55 -6.23 -13.95
N PHE A 175 9.25 -5.16 -14.35
CA PHE A 175 9.99 -4.29 -13.45
C PHE A 175 9.06 -3.60 -12.45
N VAL A 176 8.00 -2.95 -12.93
CA VAL A 176 7.05 -2.21 -12.07
C VAL A 176 6.36 -3.15 -11.08
N ALA A 177 5.85 -4.30 -11.53
CA ALA A 177 5.21 -5.27 -10.63
C ALA A 177 6.18 -5.77 -9.53
N THR A 178 7.44 -6.00 -9.89
CA THR A 178 8.49 -6.41 -8.94
C THR A 178 8.84 -5.30 -7.96
N LEU A 179 8.88 -4.05 -8.42
CA LEU A 179 9.14 -2.87 -7.59
C LEU A 179 8.05 -2.72 -6.52
N VAL A 180 6.78 -2.74 -6.94
CA VAL A 180 5.61 -2.59 -6.05
C VAL A 180 5.58 -3.71 -5.00
N ASP A 181 5.73 -4.97 -5.40
CA ASP A 181 5.76 -6.10 -4.45
C ASP A 181 6.94 -5.98 -3.47
N GLY A 182 8.09 -5.53 -3.96
CA GLY A 182 9.29 -5.29 -3.15
C GLY A 182 9.09 -4.17 -2.11
N VAL A 183 8.45 -3.06 -2.48
CA VAL A 183 8.11 -1.97 -1.55
C VAL A 183 7.16 -2.47 -0.48
N ASN A 184 6.06 -3.11 -0.87
CA ASN A 184 5.05 -3.61 0.09
C ASN A 184 5.65 -4.65 1.05
N THR A 185 6.46 -5.57 0.55
CA THR A 185 7.15 -6.56 1.38
C THR A 185 8.14 -5.90 2.36
N ARG A 186 8.91 -4.90 1.91
CA ARG A 186 9.86 -4.19 2.77
C ARG A 186 9.16 -3.35 3.83
N ARG A 187 8.07 -2.66 3.47
CA ARG A 187 7.26 -1.85 4.39
C ARG A 187 6.82 -2.68 5.60
N VAL A 188 6.23 -3.86 5.35
CA VAL A 188 5.83 -4.79 6.41
C VAL A 188 7.04 -5.33 7.18
N ALA A 189 8.11 -5.73 6.49
CA ALA A 189 9.22 -6.42 7.13
C ALA A 189 10.19 -5.50 7.91
N LEU A 190 10.29 -4.22 7.53
CA LEU A 190 11.32 -3.29 8.00
C LEU A 190 10.75 -1.97 8.54
N GLY A 191 9.45 -1.72 8.42
CA GLY A 191 8.80 -0.44 8.71
C GLY A 191 8.88 0.53 7.52
N GLU A 192 8.45 1.77 7.76
CA GLU A 192 8.32 2.83 6.73
C GLU A 192 9.52 2.92 5.77
N THR A 193 9.21 3.03 4.47
CA THR A 193 10.17 3.37 3.44
C THR A 193 10.14 4.88 3.21
N ASP A 194 11.30 5.54 3.21
CA ASP A 194 11.50 6.99 3.18
C ASP A 194 11.12 7.70 1.86
N GLY A 195 10.12 7.22 1.12
CA GLY A 195 9.68 7.78 -0.17
C GLY A 195 10.69 7.64 -1.32
N SER A 196 11.94 7.26 -1.02
CA SER A 196 13.06 7.18 -1.97
C SER A 196 12.80 6.25 -3.17
N VAL A 197 11.96 5.23 -3.01
CA VAL A 197 11.62 4.30 -4.08
C VAL A 197 10.74 4.96 -5.14
N ARG A 198 9.79 5.82 -4.73
CA ARG A 198 8.97 6.60 -5.65
C ARG A 198 9.83 7.57 -6.45
N ASP A 199 10.72 8.31 -5.79
CA ASP A 199 11.65 9.22 -6.47
C ASP A 199 12.56 8.48 -7.47
N THR A 200 13.02 7.28 -7.09
CA THR A 200 13.82 6.42 -7.98
C THR A 200 13.01 5.98 -9.19
N PHE A 201 11.74 5.63 -9.01
CA PHE A 201 10.82 5.28 -10.10
C PHE A 201 10.60 6.46 -11.04
N LEU A 202 10.32 7.66 -10.51
CA LEU A 202 10.16 8.88 -11.32
C LEU A 202 11.44 9.21 -12.10
N GLY A 203 12.62 9.01 -11.50
CA GLY A 203 13.90 9.12 -12.18
C GLY A 203 14.03 8.13 -13.34
N TYR A 204 13.68 6.86 -13.11
CA TYR A 204 13.67 5.83 -14.15
C TYR A 204 12.76 6.21 -15.32
N VAL A 205 11.53 6.66 -15.04
CA VAL A 205 10.57 7.09 -16.07
C VAL A 205 11.15 8.22 -16.92
N ARG A 206 11.66 9.28 -16.30
CA ARG A 206 12.25 10.43 -17.01
C ARG A 206 13.46 10.06 -17.86
N GLU A 207 14.32 9.19 -17.35
CA GLU A 207 15.60 8.89 -17.99
C GLU A 207 15.52 7.77 -19.04
N ASN A 208 14.55 6.85 -18.90
CA ASN A 208 14.50 5.61 -19.69
C ASN A 208 13.20 5.42 -20.48
N LEU A 209 12.09 6.05 -20.07
CA LEU A 209 10.80 5.89 -20.75
C LEU A 209 10.44 7.10 -21.61
N VAL A 210 10.56 8.32 -21.12
CA VAL A 210 10.11 9.53 -21.84
C VAL A 210 10.91 9.75 -23.13
N ALA A 211 10.23 9.82 -24.27
CA ALA A 211 10.88 10.09 -25.55
C ALA A 211 11.52 11.50 -25.58
N PRO A 212 12.67 11.71 -26.25
CA PRO A 212 13.46 12.93 -26.14
C PRO A 212 12.79 14.19 -26.73
N ASP A 213 11.81 14.00 -27.61
CA ASP A 213 11.04 15.06 -28.25
C ASP A 213 9.61 15.18 -27.70
N ALA A 214 9.26 14.41 -26.66
CA ALA A 214 7.94 14.46 -26.03
C ALA A 214 7.83 15.67 -25.09
N ASP A 215 6.73 16.42 -25.19
CA ASP A 215 6.40 17.53 -24.30
C ASP A 215 5.54 17.00 -23.14
N VAL A 216 6.19 16.20 -22.27
CA VAL A 216 5.56 15.50 -21.14
C VAL A 216 6.19 16.01 -19.85
N ALA A 217 5.35 16.47 -18.92
CA ALA A 217 5.78 16.83 -17.59
C ALA A 217 5.69 15.61 -16.68
N VAL A 218 6.83 14.99 -16.36
CA VAL A 218 6.88 14.05 -15.24
C VAL A 218 7.06 14.89 -13.99
N ASP A 219 5.98 15.35 -13.38
CA ASP A 219 6.08 16.21 -12.20
C ASP A 219 6.67 15.43 -11.01
N LEU A 220 7.71 16.00 -10.38
CA LEU A 220 8.19 15.55 -9.07
C LEU A 220 7.26 15.99 -7.93
N VAL A 221 6.27 16.84 -8.22
CA VAL A 221 5.49 17.54 -7.20
C VAL A 221 4.22 16.75 -6.91
N GLY A 222 4.41 15.62 -6.24
CA GLY A 222 3.40 15.11 -5.32
C GLY A 222 3.92 15.44 -3.92
N ASP A 223 3.49 16.58 -3.39
CA ASP A 223 3.41 16.77 -1.95
C ASP A 223 2.28 15.85 -1.45
N THR A 224 2.48 14.53 -1.53
CA THR A 224 1.76 13.60 -0.69
C THR A 224 2.50 13.63 0.63
N GLY A 225 1.85 14.19 1.64
CA GLY A 225 2.45 14.59 2.90
C GLY A 225 3.00 13.42 3.71
N CYS A 226 4.15 12.88 3.31
CA CYS A 226 5.10 12.26 4.22
C CYS A 226 5.78 13.40 5.02
N GLU A 227 5.01 14.16 5.80
CA GLU A 227 5.60 14.94 6.88
C GLU A 227 6.12 13.96 7.91
N ALA A 228 7.42 13.65 7.79
CA ALA A 228 8.18 13.01 8.85
C ALA A 228 7.93 13.79 10.15
N GLY A 229 7.12 13.22 11.04
CA GLY A 229 6.91 13.65 12.41
C GLY A 229 8.19 13.47 13.24
N GLY A 230 9.24 14.21 12.87
CA GLY A 230 10.50 14.27 13.59
C GLY A 230 10.34 15.17 14.81
N ASP A 231 9.77 14.63 15.88
CA ASP A 231 9.93 15.22 17.21
C ASP A 231 11.39 15.03 17.63
N THR A 232 12.23 15.99 17.24
CA THR A 232 13.60 16.11 17.73
C THR A 232 13.54 16.56 19.18
N ALA A 233 13.41 15.58 20.08
CA ALA A 233 13.69 15.77 21.49
C ALA A 233 15.17 16.12 21.66
N ASP A 234 15.40 17.43 21.79
CA ASP A 234 16.59 18.08 22.27
C ASP A 234 17.10 17.40 23.56
N ALA A 235 18.30 16.84 23.49
CA ALA A 235 19.09 16.49 24.67
C ALA A 235 20.59 16.61 24.37
N ALA A 236 21.02 17.83 24.08
CA ALA A 236 22.42 18.22 24.26
C ALA A 236 22.63 18.67 25.71
N GLY A 237 23.26 17.81 26.51
CA GLY A 237 23.68 18.09 27.88
C GLY A 237 24.94 17.31 28.23
N VAL A 238 26.04 17.67 27.57
CA VAL A 238 27.40 17.24 27.92
C VAL A 238 27.81 17.93 29.22
N ASP A 239 28.19 17.15 30.23
CA ASP A 239 29.26 17.54 31.15
C ASP A 239 30.08 16.29 31.47
N GLY A 240 31.31 16.28 30.96
CA GLY A 240 32.34 15.35 31.36
C GLY A 240 33.08 15.89 32.59
N ASP A 241 33.56 15.00 33.45
CA ASP A 241 34.81 15.24 34.16
C ASP A 241 35.52 13.92 34.49
N ASP A 242 36.84 14.02 34.39
CA ASP A 242 37.90 13.04 34.47
C ASP A 242 37.95 12.21 35.78
N GLY A 243 38.52 11.00 35.71
CA GLY A 243 38.93 10.35 36.95
C GLY A 243 39.51 8.93 36.95
N ARG A 244 40.63 8.74 36.22
CA ARG A 244 41.83 8.00 36.71
C ARG A 244 41.83 6.46 36.76
N ALA A 245 42.81 5.93 36.03
CA ALA A 245 43.37 4.57 36.08
C ALA A 245 43.91 4.13 37.45
N THR A 246 43.88 2.83 37.76
CA THR A 246 45.05 1.90 37.79
C THR A 246 44.78 0.60 38.58
N ALA A 247 45.20 -0.53 37.98
CA ALA A 247 45.98 -1.65 38.56
C ALA A 247 45.33 -2.78 39.43
N GLY A 248 45.80 -4.01 39.14
CA GLY A 248 45.90 -5.20 40.01
C GLY A 248 44.67 -6.12 40.01
N GLY A 249 44.72 -7.45 39.86
CA GLY A 249 45.79 -8.43 40.14
C GLY A 249 45.44 -9.23 41.42
N ASP A 250 45.30 -10.56 41.27
CA ASP A 250 45.07 -11.63 42.29
C ASP A 250 43.68 -11.63 42.99
N ASP A 251 42.95 -12.74 43.19
CA ASP A 251 43.20 -14.21 43.23
C ASP A 251 41.97 -14.97 42.68
#